data_AF-A0A928CYK3-F1
#
_entry.id   AF-A0A928CYK3-F1
#
_cell.length_a   1.000
_cell.length_b   1.000
_cell.length_c   1.000
_cell.angle_alpha   90.00
_cell.angle_beta   90.00
_cell.angle_gamma   90.00
#
_symmetry.space_group_name_H-M   'P 1'
#
loop_
_entity.id
_entity.type
_entity.pdbx_description
1 polymer ?
#
loop_
_entity_poly.entity_id
_entity_poly.type
_entity_poly.pdbx_seq_one_letter_code
_entity_poly.pdbx_strand_id
1 'polypeptide(L)'
;MENQEMTVNVNVEQKKSNAAWICGLIGFITSIPNTLCALLCAGAAAAASGIQEDGTFDEAAADKAAGGAAAYFWVIVLVSIVCFVLAFMGKKKNSLATGVAILVGGVFILINGFIGFGSMLWGTATGGLYIASGIVSILNNKRSN
;
A
#
# COMPACT_ATOMS: atom_id res chain seq x y z
N MET A 1 58.32 -28.02 2.53
CA MET A 1 57.25 -27.63 3.47
C MET A 1 56.19 -26.94 2.63
N GLU A 2 55.23 -27.71 2.10
CA GLU A 2 54.10 -27.17 1.35
C GLU A 2 53.05 -26.67 2.34
N ASN A 3 52.75 -25.37 2.28
CA ASN A 3 51.66 -24.78 3.04
C ASN A 3 50.34 -25.10 2.34
N GLN A 4 49.51 -25.96 2.94
CA GLN A 4 48.13 -26.15 2.48
C GLN A 4 47.27 -24.99 2.99
N GLU A 5 46.84 -24.13 2.07
CA GLU A 5 45.84 -23.10 2.34
C GLU A 5 44.48 -23.76 2.57
N MET A 6 44.07 -23.86 3.83
CA MET A 6 42.75 -24.33 4.23
C MET A 6 41.73 -23.23 3.92
N THR A 7 41.04 -23.34 2.79
CA THR A 7 39.91 -22.48 2.43
C THR A 7 38.68 -22.89 3.25
N VAL A 8 38.45 -22.19 4.36
CA VAL A 8 37.21 -22.32 5.14
C VAL A 8 36.09 -21.64 4.38
N ASN A 9 35.31 -22.42 3.63
CA ASN A 9 34.05 -21.96 3.04
C ASN A 9 33.01 -21.79 4.16
N VAL A 10 32.91 -20.58 4.72
CA VAL A 10 31.82 -20.23 5.63
C VAL A 10 30.55 -20.08 4.80
N ASN A 11 29.79 -21.16 4.66
CA ASN A 11 28.51 -21.15 3.98
C ASN A 11 27.47 -20.48 4.90
N VAL A 12 27.40 -19.15 4.86
CA VAL A 12 26.38 -18.39 5.60
C VAL A 12 25.04 -18.58 4.89
N GLU A 13 24.21 -19.50 5.35
CA GLU A 13 22.84 -19.63 4.86
C GLU A 13 22.08 -18.32 5.05
N GLN A 14 21.84 -17.58 3.96
CA GLN A 14 21.08 -16.34 4.04
C GLN A 14 19.59 -16.64 4.24
N LYS A 15 19.11 -16.61 5.49
CA LYS A 15 17.67 -16.74 5.80
C LYS A 15 16.84 -15.66 5.09
N LYS A 16 15.76 -16.05 4.42
CA LYS A 16 14.78 -15.10 3.81
C LYS A 16 14.10 -14.26 4.90
N SER A 17 13.97 -12.96 4.68
CA SER A 17 13.37 -12.05 5.65
C SER A 17 11.84 -12.16 5.66
N ASN A 18 11.27 -12.18 6.86
CA ASN A 18 9.84 -12.10 7.11
C ASN A 18 9.29 -10.67 7.02
N ALA A 19 10.15 -9.65 6.88
CA ALA A 19 9.72 -8.26 6.95
C ALA A 19 8.70 -7.88 5.85
N ALA A 20 8.73 -8.50 4.67
CA ALA A 20 7.78 -8.17 3.59
C ALA A 20 6.31 -8.40 4.00
N TRP A 21 5.97 -9.59 4.54
CA TRP A 21 4.59 -9.88 4.93
C TRP A 21 4.18 -9.16 6.22
N ILE A 22 5.12 -8.92 7.15
CA ILE A 22 4.86 -8.14 8.37
C ILE A 22 4.56 -6.67 8.00
N CYS A 23 5.37 -6.05 7.14
CA CYS A 23 5.12 -4.70 6.64
C CYS A 23 3.81 -4.64 5.83
N GLY A 24 3.48 -5.69 5.06
CA GLY A 24 2.20 -5.79 4.36
C GLY A 24 1.00 -5.87 5.31
N LEU A 25 1.11 -6.61 6.42
CA LEU A 25 0.07 -6.70 7.45
C LEU A 25 -0.13 -5.35 8.17
N ILE A 26 0.94 -4.69 8.57
CA ILE A 26 0.85 -3.36 9.21
C ILE A 26 0.32 -2.33 8.20
N GLY A 27 0.72 -2.41 6.93
CA GLY A 27 0.16 -1.61 5.84
C GLY A 27 -1.35 -1.80 5.71
N PHE A 28 -1.83 -3.04 5.76
CA PHE A 28 -3.26 -3.33 5.73
C PHE A 28 -4.00 -2.79 6.96
N ILE A 29 -3.45 -2.96 8.16
CA ILE A 29 -4.06 -2.43 9.39
C ILE A 29 -4.14 -0.90 9.36
N THR A 30 -3.08 -0.22 8.90
CA THR A 30 -3.08 1.26 8.76
C THR A 30 -4.00 1.76 7.64
N SER A 31 -4.35 0.90 6.67
CA SER A 31 -5.33 1.24 5.64
C SER A 31 -6.76 1.38 6.18
N ILE A 32 -7.08 0.77 7.33
CA ILE A 32 -8.41 0.87 7.96
C ILE A 32 -8.71 2.31 8.42
N PRO A 33 -7.89 2.94 9.29
CA PRO A 33 -8.11 4.34 9.65
C PRO A 33 -7.98 5.29 8.44
N ASN A 34 -7.12 4.96 7.46
CA ASN A 34 -7.02 5.72 6.20
C ASN A 34 -8.37 5.77 5.45
N THR A 35 -8.97 4.59 5.25
CA THR A 35 -10.22 4.43 4.49
C THR A 35 -11.41 5.01 5.24
N LEU A 36 -11.47 4.86 6.56
CA LEU A 36 -12.51 5.51 7.39
C LEU A 36 -12.43 7.04 7.32
N CYS A 37 -11.23 7.60 7.42
CA CYS A 37 -11.04 9.05 7.33
C CYS A 37 -11.42 9.57 5.94
N ALA A 38 -10.99 8.88 4.88
CA ALA A 38 -11.37 9.23 3.50
C ALA A 38 -12.89 9.18 3.27
N LEU A 39 -13.59 8.19 3.84
CA LEU A 39 -15.04 8.07 3.73
C LEU A 39 -15.77 9.25 4.41
N LEU A 40 -15.33 9.62 5.61
CA LEU A 40 -15.91 10.75 6.35
C LEU A 40 -15.66 12.09 5.63
N CYS A 41 -14.44 12.30 5.15
CA CYS A 41 -14.09 13.52 4.41
C CYS A 41 -14.82 13.60 3.06
N ALA A 42 -14.99 12.47 2.37
CA ALA A 42 -15.78 12.40 1.14
C ALA A 42 -17.26 12.69 1.38
N GLY A 43 -17.85 12.14 2.45
CA GLY A 43 -19.24 12.42 2.83
C GLY A 43 -19.46 13.90 3.15
N ALA A 44 -18.52 14.52 3.88
CA ALA A 44 -18.57 15.96 4.16
C ALA A 44 -18.42 16.80 2.88
N ALA A 45 -17.52 16.42 1.98
CA ALA A 45 -17.34 17.11 0.70
C ALA A 45 -18.56 16.97 -0.22
N ALA A 46 -19.18 15.78 -0.27
CA ALA A 46 -20.40 15.55 -1.04
C ALA A 46 -21.57 16.40 -0.50
N ALA A 47 -21.74 16.48 0.81
CA ALA A 47 -22.74 17.35 1.43
C ALA A 47 -22.49 18.83 1.11
N ALA A 48 -21.24 19.29 1.12
CA ALA A 48 -20.89 20.65 0.73
C ALA A 48 -21.13 20.93 -0.76
N SER A 49 -20.91 19.95 -1.64
CA SER A 49 -21.11 20.11 -3.08
C SER A 49 -22.57 20.26 -3.52
N GLY A 50 -23.52 19.90 -2.64
CA GLY A 50 -24.95 20.15 -2.86
C GLY A 50 -25.38 21.57 -2.52
N ILE A 51 -24.56 22.38 -1.83
CA ILE A 51 -24.93 23.75 -1.46
C ILE A 51 -24.64 24.68 -2.64
N GLN A 52 -25.69 25.26 -3.21
CA GLN A 52 -25.57 26.27 -4.27
C GLN A 52 -25.31 27.66 -3.69
N GLU A 53 -24.83 28.59 -4.51
CA GLU A 53 -24.48 29.98 -4.08
C GLU A 53 -25.69 30.76 -3.54
N ASP A 54 -26.90 30.37 -3.92
CA ASP A 54 -28.16 30.95 -3.43
C ASP A 54 -28.65 30.33 -2.10
N GLY A 55 -27.86 29.40 -1.52
CA GLY A 55 -28.18 28.71 -0.28
C GLY A 55 -29.17 27.55 -0.44
N THR A 56 -29.58 27.24 -1.67
CA THR A 56 -30.41 26.06 -1.95
C THR A 56 -29.56 24.78 -1.98
N PHE A 57 -30.22 23.64 -1.79
CA PHE A 57 -29.56 22.33 -1.81
C PHE A 57 -29.95 21.55 -3.07
N ASP A 58 -28.96 21.25 -3.90
CA ASP A 58 -29.07 20.36 -5.05
C ASP A 58 -28.68 18.93 -4.66
N GLU A 59 -29.70 18.14 -4.36
CA GLU A 59 -29.57 16.73 -4.00
C GLU A 59 -28.90 15.91 -5.13
N ALA A 60 -29.15 16.24 -6.39
CA ALA A 60 -28.56 15.52 -7.52
C ALA A 60 -27.06 15.79 -7.66
N ALA A 61 -26.60 17.00 -7.31
CA ALA A 61 -25.17 17.32 -7.26
C ALA A 61 -24.47 16.57 -6.11
N ALA A 62 -25.08 16.56 -4.92
CA ALA A 62 -24.57 15.82 -3.76
C ALA A 62 -24.49 14.30 -4.03
N ASP A 63 -25.53 13.72 -4.64
CA ASP A 63 -25.57 12.28 -4.97
C ASP A 63 -24.50 11.88 -5.99
N LYS A 64 -24.26 12.72 -7.01
CA LYS A 64 -23.17 12.47 -7.99
C LYS A 64 -21.80 12.49 -7.33
N ALA A 65 -21.55 13.45 -6.43
CA ALA A 65 -20.31 13.54 -5.68
C ALA A 65 -20.13 12.33 -4.75
N ALA A 66 -21.19 11.90 -4.07
CA ALA A 66 -21.19 10.72 -3.21
C ALA A 66 -20.91 9.43 -4.00
N GLY A 67 -21.57 9.24 -5.16
CA GLY A 67 -21.35 8.09 -6.03
C GLY A 67 -19.92 7.99 -6.57
N GLY A 68 -19.34 9.13 -6.98
CA GLY A 68 -17.96 9.20 -7.43
C GLY A 68 -16.96 8.85 -6.33
N ALA A 69 -17.18 9.35 -5.12
CA ALA A 69 -16.34 9.05 -3.97
C ALA A 69 -16.45 7.58 -3.52
N ALA A 70 -17.65 7.00 -3.57
CA ALA A 70 -17.87 5.58 -3.23
C ALA A 70 -17.15 4.64 -4.20
N ALA A 71 -17.22 4.91 -5.51
CA ALA A 71 -16.49 4.12 -6.51
C ALA A 71 -14.98 4.19 -6.29
N TYR A 72 -14.46 5.39 -6.00
CA TYR A 72 -13.04 5.61 -5.74
C TYR A 72 -12.55 4.91 -4.46
N PHE A 73 -13.37 4.92 -3.41
CA PHE A 73 -13.11 4.18 -2.17
C PHE A 73 -12.87 2.69 -2.42
N TRP A 74 -13.73 2.05 -3.22
CA TRP A 74 -13.58 0.63 -3.54
C TRP A 74 -12.27 0.32 -4.29
N VAL A 75 -11.81 1.22 -5.16
CA VAL A 75 -10.52 1.06 -5.85
C VAL A 75 -9.37 1.03 -4.84
N ILE A 76 -9.35 1.95 -3.87
CA ILE A 76 -8.30 1.99 -2.84
C ILE A 76 -8.31 0.72 -1.99
N VAL A 77 -9.50 0.25 -1.60
CA VAL A 77 -9.66 -0.97 -0.81
C VAL A 77 -9.14 -2.18 -1.58
N LEU A 78 -9.54 -2.34 -2.86
CA LEU A 78 -9.10 -3.44 -3.69
C LEU A 78 -7.59 -3.45 -3.89
N VAL A 79 -6.98 -2.29 -4.19
CA VAL A 79 -5.52 -2.16 -4.32
C VAL A 79 -4.81 -2.54 -3.02
N SER A 80 -5.33 -2.10 -1.87
CA SER A 80 -4.75 -2.43 -0.56
C SER A 80 -4.82 -3.93 -0.26
N ILE A 81 -5.94 -4.58 -0.58
CA ILE A 81 -6.10 -6.05 -0.43
C ILE A 81 -5.13 -6.78 -1.36
N VAL A 82 -5.01 -6.36 -2.62
CA VAL A 82 -4.08 -6.97 -3.57
C VAL A 82 -2.63 -6.84 -3.09
N CYS A 83 -2.21 -5.64 -2.65
CA CYS A 83 -0.88 -5.41 -2.08
C CYS A 83 -0.64 -6.28 -0.83
N PHE A 84 -1.65 -6.43 0.03
CA PHE A 84 -1.58 -7.31 1.20
C PHE A 84 -1.38 -8.78 0.81
N VAL A 85 -2.19 -9.31 -0.11
CA VAL A 85 -2.07 -10.70 -0.59
C VAL A 85 -0.71 -10.95 -1.23
N LEU A 86 -0.24 -10.02 -2.06
CA LEU A 86 1.06 -10.11 -2.72
C LEU A 86 2.22 -10.06 -1.72
N ALA A 87 2.08 -9.37 -0.59
CA ALA A 87 3.12 -9.30 0.45
C ALA A 87 3.42 -10.69 1.07
N PHE A 88 2.44 -11.61 1.13
CA PHE A 88 2.69 -13.00 1.53
C PHE A 88 3.49 -13.79 0.49
N MET A 89 3.42 -13.39 -0.78
CA MET A 89 4.10 -14.08 -1.87
C MET A 89 5.58 -13.66 -2.00
N GLY A 90 6.04 -12.63 -1.26
CA GLY A 90 7.42 -12.11 -1.27
C GLY A 90 8.51 -13.01 -0.67
N LYS A 91 8.24 -14.32 -0.54
CA LYS A 91 9.24 -15.36 -0.23
C LYS A 91 9.42 -16.38 -1.35
N LYS A 92 8.48 -16.44 -2.31
CA LYS A 92 8.45 -17.44 -3.39
C LYS A 92 9.44 -17.06 -4.51
N LYS A 93 9.68 -17.98 -5.46
CA LYS A 93 10.55 -17.75 -6.63
C LYS A 93 10.17 -16.51 -7.47
N ASN A 94 8.91 -16.05 -7.36
CA ASN A 94 8.39 -14.87 -8.05
C ASN A 94 8.47 -13.58 -7.21
N SER A 95 9.31 -13.55 -6.18
CA SER A 95 9.42 -12.45 -5.21
C SER A 95 9.74 -11.07 -5.84
N LEU A 96 10.37 -11.08 -7.02
CA LEU A 96 10.61 -9.88 -7.83
C LEU A 96 9.32 -9.28 -8.39
N ALA A 97 8.53 -10.10 -9.10
CA ALA A 97 7.30 -9.66 -9.73
C ALA A 97 6.28 -9.19 -8.67
N THR A 98 6.19 -9.89 -7.54
CA THR A 98 5.34 -9.50 -6.42
C THR A 98 5.83 -8.21 -5.78
N GLY A 99 7.15 -8.03 -5.60
CA GLY A 99 7.71 -6.81 -5.03
C GLY A 99 7.49 -5.58 -5.91
N VAL A 100 7.61 -5.72 -7.23
CA VAL A 100 7.32 -4.64 -8.19
C VAL A 100 5.83 -4.29 -8.19
N ALA A 101 4.94 -5.28 -8.16
CA ALA A 101 3.49 -5.04 -8.10
C ALA A 101 3.08 -4.32 -6.80
N ILE A 102 3.65 -4.72 -5.65
CA ILE A 102 3.43 -4.03 -4.36
C ILE A 102 3.99 -2.61 -4.40
N LEU A 103 5.14 -2.38 -5.04
CA LEU A 103 5.70 -1.03 -5.20
C LEU A 103 4.76 -0.12 -5.99
N VAL A 104 4.26 -0.59 -7.13
CA VAL A 104 3.31 0.18 -7.95
C VAL A 104 2.04 0.51 -7.18
N GLY A 105 1.46 -0.47 -6.48
CA GLY A 105 0.29 -0.25 -5.64
C GLY A 105 0.56 0.66 -4.43
N GLY A 106 1.74 0.54 -3.81
CA GLY A 106 2.17 1.41 -2.71
C GLY A 106 2.35 2.87 -3.14
N VAL A 107 2.96 3.10 -4.31
CA VAL A 107 3.08 4.45 -4.91
C VAL A 107 1.71 5.02 -5.26
N PHE A 108 0.80 4.21 -5.82
CA PHE A 108 -0.57 4.64 -6.08
C PHE A 108 -1.28 5.07 -4.81
N ILE A 109 -1.23 4.27 -3.74
CA ILE A 109 -1.83 4.62 -2.44
C ILE A 109 -1.19 5.90 -1.87
N LEU A 110 0.12 6.05 -2.00
CA LEU A 110 0.86 7.21 -1.52
C LEU A 110 0.45 8.50 -2.24
N ILE A 111 0.36 8.49 -3.57
CA ILE A 111 -0.12 9.63 -4.38
C ILE A 111 -1.55 10.01 -3.96
N ASN A 112 -2.42 9.02 -3.81
CA ASN A 112 -3.81 9.27 -3.43
C ASN A 112 -3.95 9.77 -1.99
N GLY A 113 -3.05 9.37 -1.09
CA GLY A 113 -2.91 9.94 0.24
C GLY A 113 -2.54 11.42 0.22
N PHE A 114 -1.71 11.87 -0.73
CA PHE A 114 -1.37 13.29 -0.89
C PHE A 114 -2.50 14.12 -1.51
N ILE A 115 -3.33 13.54 -2.38
CA ILE A 115 -4.42 14.24 -3.07
C ILE A 115 -5.69 14.28 -2.22
N GLY A 116 -5.92 13.29 -1.35
CA GLY A 116 -7.11 13.20 -0.52
C GLY A 116 -7.09 14.15 0.69
N PHE A 117 -7.87 15.24 0.61
CA PHE A 117 -8.15 16.16 1.72
C PHE A 117 -8.57 15.40 3.00
N GLY A 118 -7.63 15.24 3.95
CA GLY A 118 -7.88 14.70 5.30
C GLY A 118 -7.16 13.39 5.64
N SER A 119 -6.72 12.61 4.65
CA SER A 119 -6.14 11.27 4.89
C SER A 119 -4.61 11.19 4.77
N MET A 120 -3.92 12.32 4.52
CA MET A 120 -2.48 12.40 4.28
C MET A 120 -1.62 11.59 5.24
N LEU A 121 -1.87 11.66 6.56
CA LEU A 121 -1.06 10.95 7.54
C LEU A 121 -1.16 9.42 7.39
N TRP A 122 -2.38 8.92 7.23
CA TRP A 122 -2.63 7.48 7.13
C TRP A 122 -2.30 6.95 5.74
N GLY A 123 -2.61 7.70 4.67
CA GLY A 123 -2.29 7.35 3.30
C GLY A 123 -0.79 7.28 3.03
N THR A 124 -0.01 8.22 3.58
CA THR A 124 1.46 8.18 3.49
C THR A 124 2.06 7.04 4.31
N ALA A 125 1.55 6.78 5.53
CA ALA A 125 2.00 5.66 6.34
C ALA A 125 1.72 4.31 5.66
N THR A 126 0.51 4.10 5.14
CA THR A 126 0.12 2.88 4.41
C THR A 126 0.93 2.72 3.12
N GLY A 127 1.06 3.78 2.31
CA GLY A 127 1.86 3.76 1.09
C GLY A 127 3.33 3.45 1.37
N GLY A 128 3.92 4.08 2.38
CA GLY A 128 5.30 3.84 2.81
C GLY A 128 5.56 2.40 3.27
N LEU A 129 4.62 1.82 4.03
CA LEU A 129 4.70 0.42 4.48
C LEU A 129 4.62 -0.57 3.32
N TYR A 130 3.77 -0.33 2.33
CA TYR A 130 3.73 -1.16 1.12
C TYR A 130 5.00 -0.99 0.27
N ILE A 131 5.52 0.22 0.13
CA ILE A 131 6.80 0.45 -0.56
C ILE A 131 7.95 -0.32 0.13
N ALA A 132 8.05 -0.23 1.47
CA ALA A 132 9.03 -0.98 2.24
C ALA A 132 8.85 -2.50 2.08
N SER A 133 7.62 -3.00 2.09
CA SER A 133 7.28 -4.40 1.83
C SER A 133 7.76 -4.85 0.44
N GLY A 134 7.51 -4.05 -0.59
CA GLY A 134 7.94 -4.30 -1.97
C GLY A 134 9.46 -4.35 -2.12
N ILE A 135 10.19 -3.42 -1.50
CA ILE A 135 11.67 -3.43 -1.47
C ILE A 135 12.20 -4.70 -0.82
N VAL A 136 11.67 -5.10 0.34
CA VAL A 136 12.08 -6.34 1.02
C VAL A 136 11.76 -7.57 0.16
N SER A 137 10.62 -7.60 -0.52
CA SER A 137 10.26 -8.66 -1.47
C SER A 137 11.27 -8.75 -2.62
N ILE A 138 11.74 -7.64 -3.18
CA ILE A 138 12.78 -7.64 -4.23
C ILE A 138 14.11 -8.16 -3.68
N LEU A 139 14.52 -7.72 -2.48
CA LEU A 139 15.76 -8.16 -1.85
C LEU A 139 15.75 -9.66 -1.52
N ASN A 140 14.59 -10.22 -1.14
CA ASN A 140 14.42 -11.66 -0.93
C ASN A 140 14.62 -12.49 -2.20
N ASN A 141 14.42 -11.92 -3.40
CA ASN A 141 14.72 -12.59 -4.66
C ASN A 141 16.24 -12.70 -4.90
N LYS A 142 17.00 -11.64 -4.59
CA LYS A 142 18.46 -11.63 -4.71
C LYS A 142 19.16 -12.64 -3.79
N ARG A 143 18.50 -13.05 -2.70
CA ARG A 143 18.95 -14.11 -1.79
C ARG A 143 18.70 -15.54 -2.31
N SER A 144 17.88 -15.67 -3.35
CA SER A 144 17.40 -16.96 -3.84
C SER A 144 18.05 -17.41 -5.15
N ASN A 145 18.84 -16.54 -5.79
CA ASN A 145 19.67 -16.79 -6.96
C ASN A 145 21.14 -16.68 -6.55
#